data_AF-A0A3D2P3E9-F1
#
_entry.id   AF-A0A3D2P3E9-F1
#
_cell.length_a   1.000
_cell.length_b   1.000
_cell.length_c   1.000
_cell.angle_alpha   90.00
_cell.angle_beta   90.00
_cell.angle_gamma   90.00
#
_symmetry.space_group_name_H-M   'P 1'
#
loop_
_entity.id
_entity.type
_entity.pdbx_description
1 polymer ?
#
loop_
_entity_poly.entity_id
_entity_poly.type
_entity_poly.pdbx_seq_one_letter_code
_entity_poly.pdbx_strand_id
1 'polypeptide(L)'
;MHQPNTPEGFPIQLRLLSEADIARVLINTFFKDGDMKVETPPSAEAINELITDYRPRMVSGMAGLTADDMHDIHEYVAKNFGQEAYAAQLRGYWDAAAEIAPSLGPADRGEFLSLLWGGHEPLTGLFRRLTEHLSNLGHPAEIYCGFDALFPREESIIDVKMLAGLDHPNGHQTVQVRGQQGPQSMIPKPDLTALTAELVVPMHECPWPLFEHTDLLDFPGARSRFKEPIARRLEEGDSPLKDMFLRGKVAYLFDRYVAEQELTSMLLCIPDSNLEVTDLPDLVQEWITETHGATPEERGKSDCILFFILTKFDKHLGDSAGSSDDEKTRFQRRMEASLIDPFGKMTNSWPN
;
A
#
# COMPACT_ATOMS: atom_id res chain seq x y z
N MET A 1 -2.21 -16.93 23.40
CA MET A 1 -1.53 -17.64 22.29
C MET A 1 -2.56 -17.94 21.21
N HIS A 2 -2.73 -17.03 20.25
CA HIS A 2 -3.68 -17.24 19.15
C HIS A 2 -2.98 -18.01 18.05
N GLN A 3 -3.05 -19.34 18.08
CA GLN A 3 -2.83 -20.11 16.85
C GLN A 3 -4.00 -19.79 15.92
N PRO A 4 -3.76 -19.24 14.72
CA PRO A 4 -4.84 -18.99 13.78
C PRO A 4 -5.54 -20.32 13.48
N ASN A 5 -6.87 -20.29 13.44
CA ASN A 5 -7.69 -21.46 13.16
C ASN A 5 -7.62 -21.79 11.67
N THR A 6 -6.50 -22.36 11.24
CA THR A 6 -6.22 -22.61 9.83
C THR A 6 -6.91 -23.90 9.34
N PRO A 7 -7.43 -23.92 8.10
CA PRO A 7 -7.95 -25.15 7.49
C PRO A 7 -6.87 -26.22 7.33
N GLU A 8 -7.25 -27.50 7.45
CA GLU A 8 -6.34 -28.63 7.22
C GLU A 8 -5.69 -28.55 5.83
N GLY A 9 -4.36 -28.63 5.78
CA GLY A 9 -3.57 -28.52 4.54
C GLY A 9 -3.21 -27.07 4.13
N PHE A 10 -3.74 -26.06 4.82
CA PHE A 10 -3.51 -24.64 4.49
C PHE A 10 -2.99 -23.87 5.73
N PRO A 11 -1.76 -24.14 6.20
CA PRO A 11 -1.25 -23.63 7.47
C PRO A 11 -0.83 -22.15 7.45
N ILE A 12 -0.70 -21.54 6.27
CA ILE A 12 -0.27 -20.14 6.13
C ILE A 12 -1.52 -19.27 5.96
N GLN A 13 -1.67 -18.24 6.79
CA GLN A 13 -2.75 -17.25 6.69
C GLN A 13 -2.23 -15.97 6.05
N LEU A 14 -3.01 -15.44 5.09
CA LEU A 14 -2.76 -14.18 4.40
C LEU A 14 -3.99 -13.29 4.54
N ARG A 15 -3.81 -12.00 4.89
CA ARG A 15 -4.85 -10.99 4.72
C ARG A 15 -4.71 -10.37 3.33
N LEU A 16 -5.82 -10.22 2.63
CA LEU A 16 -5.84 -9.75 1.24
C LEU A 16 -6.18 -8.25 1.16
N LEU A 17 -5.70 -7.64 0.09
CA LEU A 17 -6.22 -6.37 -0.41
C LEU A 17 -7.64 -6.59 -0.97
N SER A 18 -8.57 -5.71 -0.60
CA SER A 18 -9.88 -5.63 -1.23
C SER A 18 -9.81 -5.02 -2.64
N GLU A 19 -10.92 -5.03 -3.39
CA GLU A 19 -10.96 -4.31 -4.67
C GLU A 19 -10.75 -2.80 -4.48
N ALA A 20 -11.31 -2.23 -3.41
CA ALA A 20 -11.12 -0.83 -3.05
C ALA A 20 -9.65 -0.51 -2.74
N ASP A 21 -8.96 -1.43 -2.07
CA ASP A 21 -7.53 -1.32 -1.82
C ASP A 21 -6.72 -1.32 -3.12
N ILE A 22 -7.00 -2.27 -4.01
CA ILE A 22 -6.32 -2.36 -5.31
C ILE A 22 -6.57 -1.09 -6.14
N ALA A 23 -7.79 -0.56 -6.14
CA ALA A 23 -8.10 0.72 -6.79
C ALA A 23 -7.27 1.87 -6.18
N ARG A 24 -7.20 1.98 -4.85
CA ARG A 24 -6.40 3.02 -4.17
C ARG A 24 -4.90 2.89 -4.42
N VAL A 25 -4.38 1.67 -4.54
CA VAL A 25 -3.01 1.40 -4.99
C VAL A 25 -2.77 1.98 -6.38
N LEU A 26 -3.64 1.70 -7.35
CA LEU A 26 -3.48 2.18 -8.73
C LEU A 26 -3.67 3.69 -8.84
N ILE A 27 -4.61 4.28 -8.09
CA ILE A 27 -4.81 5.72 -7.97
C ILE A 27 -3.56 6.39 -7.39
N ASN A 28 -3.01 5.84 -6.29
CA ASN A 28 -1.78 6.34 -5.68
C ASN A 28 -0.64 6.35 -6.69
N THR A 29 -0.45 5.22 -7.39
CA THR A 29 0.53 5.09 -8.47
C THR A 29 0.32 6.14 -9.54
N PHE A 30 -0.90 6.30 -10.06
CA PHE A 30 -1.20 7.24 -11.13
C PHE A 30 -0.83 8.67 -10.73
N PHE A 31 -1.31 9.16 -9.58
CA PHE A 31 -1.08 10.55 -9.16
C PHE A 31 0.34 10.83 -8.64
N LYS A 32 0.97 9.86 -7.96
CA LYS A 32 2.30 10.08 -7.33
C LYS A 32 3.46 9.77 -8.27
N ASP A 33 3.31 8.80 -9.18
CA ASP A 33 4.36 8.42 -10.13
C ASP A 33 4.19 9.12 -11.49
N GLY A 34 2.95 9.49 -11.85
CA GLY A 34 2.62 10.13 -13.12
C GLY A 34 2.93 11.62 -13.14
N ASP A 35 3.34 12.14 -14.30
CA ASP A 35 3.39 13.58 -14.54
C ASP A 35 1.99 14.13 -14.89
N MET A 36 1.29 14.64 -13.87
CA MET A 36 -0.07 15.20 -14.01
C MET A 36 -0.16 16.40 -14.98
N LYS A 37 0.97 16.98 -15.41
CA LYS A 37 0.99 18.05 -16.42
C LYS A 37 0.76 17.54 -17.83
N VAL A 38 1.03 16.26 -18.09
CA VAL A 38 0.83 15.64 -19.41
C VAL A 38 -0.42 14.77 -19.46
N GLU A 39 -0.89 14.28 -18.31
CA GLU A 39 -2.14 13.52 -18.23
C GLU A 39 -3.32 14.41 -18.61
N THR A 40 -4.21 13.88 -19.44
CA THR A 40 -5.40 14.61 -19.90
C THR A 40 -6.60 14.22 -19.05
N PRO A 41 -7.17 15.14 -18.24
CA PRO A 41 -8.36 14.86 -17.47
C PRO A 41 -9.56 14.52 -18.39
N PRO A 42 -10.47 13.64 -17.97
CA PRO A 42 -11.69 13.37 -18.72
C PRO A 42 -12.57 14.63 -18.80
N SER A 43 -13.24 14.83 -19.93
CA SER A 43 -14.24 15.89 -20.05
C SER A 43 -15.54 15.52 -19.35
N ALA A 44 -16.37 16.50 -19.02
CA ALA A 44 -17.68 16.25 -18.43
C ALA A 44 -18.58 15.40 -19.36
N GLU A 45 -18.46 15.59 -20.68
CA GLU A 45 -19.15 14.77 -21.69
C GLU A 45 -18.68 13.32 -21.62
N ALA A 46 -17.36 13.07 -21.59
CA ALA A 46 -16.82 11.71 -21.51
C ALA A 46 -17.25 10.99 -20.21
N ILE A 47 -17.30 11.70 -19.09
CA ILE A 47 -17.82 11.15 -17.81
C ILE A 47 -19.29 10.78 -17.95
N ASN A 48 -20.11 11.65 -18.52
CA ASN A 48 -21.55 11.40 -18.70
C ASN A 48 -21.82 10.26 -19.69
N GLU A 49 -21.05 10.15 -20.77
CA GLU A 49 -21.10 9.05 -21.73
C GLU A 49 -20.78 7.73 -21.03
N LEU A 50 -19.68 7.67 -20.26
CA LEU A 50 -19.30 6.49 -19.49
C LEU A 50 -20.42 6.07 -18.52
N ILE A 51 -20.98 7.00 -17.74
CA ILE A 51 -22.09 6.74 -16.82
C ILE A 51 -23.30 6.17 -17.57
N THR A 52 -23.63 6.75 -18.73
CA THR A 52 -24.76 6.32 -19.55
C THR A 52 -24.56 4.92 -20.13
N ASP A 53 -23.34 4.59 -20.53
CA ASP A 53 -22.99 3.31 -21.14
C ASP A 53 -22.95 2.15 -20.14
N TYR A 54 -22.60 2.42 -18.88
CA TYR A 54 -22.45 1.40 -17.83
C TYR A 54 -23.69 1.23 -16.95
N ARG A 55 -24.55 2.25 -16.82
CA ARG A 55 -25.80 2.13 -16.06
C ARG A 55 -26.71 0.96 -16.51
N PRO A 56 -26.87 0.65 -17.82
CA PRO A 56 -27.63 -0.52 -18.27
C PRO A 56 -26.98 -1.87 -17.96
N ARG A 57 -25.69 -1.90 -17.58
CA ARG A 57 -24.93 -3.12 -17.26
C ARG A 57 -24.97 -3.48 -15.78
N MET A 58 -25.65 -2.67 -14.96
CA MET A 58 -25.80 -2.92 -13.53
C MET A 58 -26.56 -4.23 -13.28
N VAL A 59 -25.99 -5.05 -12.40
CA VAL A 59 -26.53 -6.33 -11.94
C VAL A 59 -26.71 -6.26 -10.42
N SER A 60 -27.83 -6.77 -9.93
CA SER A 60 -28.13 -6.81 -8.49
C SER A 60 -27.30 -7.89 -7.78
N GLY A 61 -26.84 -7.60 -6.56
CA GLY A 61 -26.19 -8.58 -5.69
C GLY A 61 -24.73 -8.88 -6.05
N MET A 62 -24.07 -8.00 -6.79
CA MET A 62 -22.65 -8.09 -7.05
C MET A 62 -21.83 -7.86 -5.76
N ALA A 63 -20.80 -8.66 -5.56
CA ALA A 63 -19.89 -8.56 -4.43
C ALA A 63 -18.59 -7.83 -4.81
N GLY A 64 -17.75 -7.55 -3.81
CA GLY A 64 -16.36 -7.10 -3.97
C GLY A 64 -16.12 -5.62 -3.73
N LEU A 65 -16.99 -4.74 -4.25
CA LEU A 65 -16.93 -3.30 -4.05
C LEU A 65 -18.31 -2.80 -3.62
N THR A 66 -18.36 -1.94 -2.61
CA THR A 66 -19.59 -1.36 -2.06
C THR A 66 -19.69 0.15 -2.34
N ALA A 67 -20.85 0.74 -2.06
CA ALA A 67 -21.02 2.19 -2.17
C ALA A 67 -20.13 2.93 -1.17
N ASP A 68 -20.01 2.42 0.06
CA ASP A 68 -19.14 2.98 1.10
C ASP A 68 -17.67 2.93 0.66
N ASP A 69 -17.21 1.82 0.06
CA ASP A 69 -15.86 1.74 -0.51
C ASP A 69 -15.61 2.82 -1.59
N MET A 70 -16.61 3.12 -2.41
CA MET A 70 -16.51 4.19 -3.41
C MET A 70 -16.47 5.57 -2.79
N HIS A 71 -17.18 5.79 -1.68
CA HIS A 71 -17.07 7.02 -0.90
C HIS A 71 -15.68 7.15 -0.27
N ASP A 72 -15.13 6.07 0.28
CA ASP A 72 -13.76 6.05 0.83
C ASP A 72 -12.71 6.33 -0.24
N ILE A 73 -12.87 5.80 -1.45
CA ILE A 73 -12.01 6.12 -2.60
C ILE A 73 -12.11 7.62 -2.95
N HIS A 74 -13.32 8.18 -2.96
CA HIS A 74 -13.53 9.61 -3.21
C HIS A 74 -12.84 10.47 -2.14
N GLU A 75 -13.02 10.15 -0.86
CA GLU A 75 -12.38 10.87 0.24
C GLU A 75 -10.85 10.77 0.16
N TYR A 76 -10.33 9.59 -0.14
CA TYR A 76 -8.90 9.38 -0.36
C TYR A 76 -8.36 10.25 -1.50
N VAL A 77 -9.06 10.34 -2.63
CA VAL A 77 -8.66 11.21 -3.75
C VAL A 77 -8.77 12.68 -3.37
N ALA A 78 -9.83 13.09 -2.68
CA ALA A 78 -10.02 14.47 -2.26
C ALA A 78 -8.94 14.93 -1.27
N LYS A 79 -8.62 14.10 -0.27
CA LYS A 79 -7.59 14.35 0.75
C LYS A 79 -6.20 14.47 0.11
N ASN A 80 -5.83 13.50 -0.72
CA ASN A 80 -4.44 13.35 -1.19
C ASN A 80 -4.14 14.08 -2.50
N PHE A 81 -5.15 14.25 -3.36
CA PHE A 81 -4.97 14.70 -4.75
C PHE A 81 -5.96 15.79 -5.16
N GLY A 82 -6.81 16.30 -4.25
CA GLY A 82 -7.86 17.27 -4.60
C GLY A 82 -7.38 18.60 -5.19
N GLN A 83 -6.08 18.92 -5.07
CA GLN A 83 -5.45 20.09 -5.69
C GLN A 83 -5.02 19.84 -7.14
N GLU A 84 -4.94 18.59 -7.57
CA GLU A 84 -4.58 18.23 -8.94
C GLU A 84 -5.75 18.52 -9.89
N ALA A 85 -5.45 19.14 -11.04
CA ALA A 85 -6.47 19.48 -12.03
C ALA A 85 -7.24 18.25 -12.52
N TYR A 86 -6.55 17.09 -12.60
CA TYR A 86 -7.16 15.82 -12.96
C TYR A 86 -8.25 15.41 -11.96
N ALA A 87 -7.95 15.42 -10.65
CA ALA A 87 -8.91 15.07 -9.61
C ALA A 87 -10.10 16.05 -9.58
N ALA A 88 -9.87 17.34 -9.82
CA ALA A 88 -10.93 18.35 -9.86
C ALA A 88 -11.98 18.09 -10.96
N GLN A 89 -11.60 17.46 -12.08
CA GLN A 89 -12.53 17.14 -13.16
C GLN A 89 -13.41 15.92 -12.87
N LEU A 90 -13.07 15.13 -11.86
CA LEU A 90 -13.85 13.95 -11.45
C LEU A 90 -15.07 14.29 -10.58
N ARG A 91 -15.34 15.57 -10.28
CA ARG A 91 -16.43 15.98 -9.37
C ARG A 91 -17.81 15.41 -9.76
N GLY A 92 -18.12 15.34 -11.06
CA GLY A 92 -19.39 14.81 -11.55
C GLY A 92 -19.48 13.28 -11.60
N TYR A 93 -18.39 12.57 -11.29
CA TYR A 93 -18.30 11.13 -11.39
C TYR A 93 -18.74 10.40 -10.12
N TRP A 94 -18.40 10.94 -8.94
CA TRP A 94 -18.43 10.19 -7.67
C TRP A 94 -19.81 9.67 -7.25
N ASP A 95 -20.86 10.49 -7.31
CA ASP A 95 -22.21 10.06 -6.92
C ASP A 95 -22.71 8.91 -7.81
N ALA A 96 -22.48 9.03 -9.13
CA ALA A 96 -22.84 7.98 -10.08
C ALA A 96 -21.97 6.73 -9.90
N ALA A 97 -20.69 6.91 -9.55
CA ALA A 97 -19.78 5.80 -9.34
C ALA A 97 -20.13 4.97 -8.10
N ALA A 98 -20.54 5.61 -7.00
CA ALA A 98 -21.03 4.94 -5.80
C ALA A 98 -22.32 4.13 -6.05
N GLU A 99 -23.14 4.53 -7.02
CA GLU A 99 -24.32 3.77 -7.45
C GLU A 99 -23.96 2.62 -8.41
N ILE A 100 -23.14 2.90 -9.42
CA ILE A 100 -22.90 2.01 -10.55
C ILE A 100 -21.84 0.96 -10.25
N ALA A 101 -20.64 1.37 -9.78
CA ALA A 101 -19.49 0.48 -9.67
C ALA A 101 -19.74 -0.78 -8.80
N PRO A 102 -20.44 -0.68 -7.64
CA PRO A 102 -20.79 -1.84 -6.83
C PRO A 102 -21.67 -2.85 -7.56
N SER A 103 -22.48 -2.38 -8.52
CA SER A 103 -23.43 -3.19 -9.28
C SER A 103 -22.83 -3.74 -10.59
N LEU A 104 -21.56 -3.52 -10.89
CA LEU A 104 -20.91 -4.03 -12.11
C LEU A 104 -20.22 -5.38 -11.85
N GLY A 105 -20.15 -6.22 -12.89
CA GLY A 105 -19.25 -7.39 -12.92
C GLY A 105 -17.77 -6.98 -12.91
N PRO A 106 -16.83 -7.84 -12.47
CA PRO A 106 -15.41 -7.46 -12.32
C PRO A 106 -14.77 -6.84 -13.57
N ALA A 107 -15.11 -7.37 -14.76
CA ALA A 107 -14.61 -6.84 -16.03
C ALA A 107 -15.12 -5.41 -16.30
N ASP A 108 -16.45 -5.20 -16.27
CA ASP A 108 -17.07 -3.88 -16.48
C ASP A 108 -16.66 -2.89 -15.39
N ARG A 109 -16.50 -3.35 -14.14
CA ARG A 109 -16.05 -2.54 -13.01
C ARG A 109 -14.65 -1.99 -13.24
N GLY A 110 -13.72 -2.81 -13.73
CA GLY A 110 -12.37 -2.37 -14.06
C GLY A 110 -12.36 -1.28 -15.12
N GLU A 111 -13.14 -1.45 -16.20
CA GLU A 111 -13.28 -0.43 -17.24
C GLU A 111 -13.91 0.86 -16.71
N PHE A 112 -14.98 0.74 -15.92
CA PHE A 112 -15.69 1.88 -15.35
C PHE A 112 -14.83 2.68 -14.37
N LEU A 113 -13.93 2.03 -13.63
CA LEU A 113 -12.99 2.69 -12.72
C LEU A 113 -11.71 3.19 -13.43
N SER A 114 -11.50 2.85 -14.70
CA SER A 114 -10.25 3.15 -15.42
C SER A 114 -9.89 4.63 -15.49
N LEU A 115 -10.90 5.51 -15.47
CA LEU A 115 -10.69 6.96 -15.43
C LEU A 115 -9.96 7.43 -14.15
N LEU A 116 -9.97 6.65 -13.07
CA LEU A 116 -9.28 7.01 -11.83
C LEU A 116 -7.76 6.87 -11.95
N TRP A 117 -7.29 6.22 -13.01
CA TRP A 117 -5.87 6.06 -13.36
C TRP A 117 -5.61 6.34 -14.84
N GLY A 118 -6.27 7.35 -15.42
CA GLY A 118 -5.92 7.85 -16.75
C GLY A 118 -6.43 7.01 -17.93
N GLY A 119 -7.18 5.93 -17.69
CA GLY A 119 -7.56 4.98 -18.74
C GLY A 119 -6.39 4.13 -19.25
N HIS A 120 -5.28 4.07 -18.51
CA HIS A 120 -4.09 3.31 -18.90
C HIS A 120 -4.37 1.80 -18.84
N GLU A 121 -4.54 1.18 -20.01
CA GLU A 121 -4.97 -0.23 -20.15
C GLU A 121 -4.10 -1.25 -19.39
N PRO A 122 -2.75 -1.12 -19.32
CA PRO A 122 -1.96 -2.03 -18.49
C PRO A 122 -2.35 -2.00 -17.00
N LEU A 123 -2.76 -0.85 -16.46
CA LEU A 123 -3.23 -0.72 -15.08
C LEU A 123 -4.66 -1.29 -14.93
N THR A 124 -5.54 -0.99 -15.88
CA THR A 124 -6.90 -1.56 -15.92
C THR A 124 -6.88 -3.09 -16.04
N GLY A 125 -6.00 -3.63 -16.89
CA GLY A 125 -5.77 -5.06 -17.04
C GLY A 125 -5.26 -5.70 -15.76
N LEU A 126 -4.35 -5.04 -15.05
CA LEU A 126 -3.89 -5.49 -13.73
C LEU A 126 -5.03 -5.50 -12.71
N PHE A 127 -5.83 -4.43 -12.62
CA PHE A 127 -7.00 -4.37 -11.74
C PHE A 127 -7.93 -5.55 -11.99
N ARG A 128 -8.39 -5.73 -13.25
CA ARG A 128 -9.31 -6.82 -13.63
C ARG A 128 -8.73 -8.19 -13.29
N ARG A 129 -7.45 -8.42 -13.56
CA ARG A 129 -6.78 -9.70 -13.24
C ARG A 129 -6.78 -9.99 -11.75
N LEU A 130 -6.44 -9.01 -10.91
CA LEU A 130 -6.42 -9.19 -9.47
C LEU A 130 -7.83 -9.35 -8.88
N THR A 131 -8.81 -8.58 -9.35
CA THR A 131 -10.19 -8.66 -8.85
C THR A 131 -10.93 -9.91 -9.33
N GLU A 132 -10.56 -10.48 -10.49
CA GLU A 132 -11.04 -11.79 -10.92
C GLU A 132 -10.66 -12.90 -9.93
N HIS A 133 -9.41 -12.90 -9.44
CA HIS A 133 -8.98 -13.84 -8.40
C HIS A 133 -9.78 -13.67 -7.10
N LEU A 134 -10.05 -12.43 -6.68
CA LEU A 134 -10.90 -12.15 -5.51
C LEU A 134 -12.33 -12.65 -5.74
N SER A 135 -12.88 -12.44 -6.93
CA SER A 135 -14.23 -12.88 -7.29
C SER A 135 -14.36 -14.40 -7.26
N ASN A 136 -13.38 -15.12 -7.81
CA ASN A 136 -13.32 -16.58 -7.77
C ASN A 136 -13.24 -17.15 -6.34
N LEU A 137 -12.72 -16.37 -5.39
CA LEU A 137 -12.66 -16.72 -3.97
C LEU A 137 -13.90 -16.30 -3.18
N GLY A 138 -14.79 -15.48 -3.76
CA GLY A 138 -15.93 -14.89 -3.06
C GLY A 138 -15.56 -13.71 -2.17
N HIS A 139 -14.52 -12.95 -2.53
CA HIS A 139 -14.02 -11.75 -1.85
C HIS A 139 -13.72 -11.93 -0.34
N PRO A 140 -12.97 -12.97 0.08
CA PRO A 140 -12.60 -13.11 1.48
C PRO A 140 -11.55 -12.05 1.86
N ALA A 141 -11.68 -11.49 3.07
CA ALA A 141 -10.63 -10.66 3.66
C ALA A 141 -9.36 -11.46 3.99
N GLU A 142 -9.54 -12.76 4.27
CA GLU A 142 -8.47 -13.66 4.69
C GLU A 142 -8.51 -14.97 3.92
N ILE A 143 -7.34 -15.42 3.48
CA ILE A 143 -7.16 -16.72 2.84
C ILE A 143 -6.07 -17.53 3.52
N TYR A 144 -6.07 -18.82 3.19
CA TYR A 144 -5.11 -19.79 3.67
C TYR A 144 -4.46 -20.51 2.49
N CYS A 145 -3.15 -20.76 2.59
CA CYS A 145 -2.34 -21.40 1.56
C CYS A 145 -1.32 -22.40 2.15
N GLY A 146 -0.72 -23.21 1.27
CA GLY A 146 0.34 -24.14 1.63
C GLY A 146 1.72 -23.49 1.74
N PHE A 147 2.69 -24.23 2.28
CA PHE A 147 4.08 -23.79 2.37
C PHE A 147 4.76 -23.59 1.00
N ASP A 148 4.20 -24.17 -0.06
CA ASP A 148 4.63 -23.95 -1.44
C ASP A 148 4.49 -22.47 -1.87
N ALA A 149 3.70 -21.66 -1.16
CA ALA A 149 3.69 -20.21 -1.31
C ALA A 149 5.01 -19.56 -0.87
N LEU A 150 5.70 -20.14 0.12
CA LEU A 150 6.88 -19.56 0.75
C LEU A 150 8.20 -20.18 0.28
N PHE A 151 8.14 -21.36 -0.36
CA PHE A 151 9.32 -22.12 -0.78
C PHE A 151 9.28 -22.45 -2.29
N PRO A 152 10.46 -22.52 -2.96
CA PRO A 152 11.78 -22.11 -2.46
C PRO A 152 11.84 -20.59 -2.20
N ARG A 153 12.83 -20.13 -1.42
CA ARG A 153 12.86 -18.74 -0.92
C ARG A 153 12.92 -17.71 -2.05
N GLU A 154 13.60 -18.06 -3.13
CA GLU A 154 13.79 -17.25 -4.34
C GLU A 154 12.50 -17.08 -5.14
N GLU A 155 11.54 -18.00 -4.93
CA GLU A 155 10.21 -18.00 -5.55
C GLU A 155 9.12 -17.87 -4.48
N SER A 156 9.43 -17.16 -3.40
CA SER A 156 8.50 -16.95 -2.29
C SER A 156 7.59 -15.76 -2.55
N ILE A 157 6.34 -15.82 -2.08
CA ILE A 157 5.42 -14.67 -2.20
C ILE A 157 5.86 -13.46 -1.37
N ILE A 158 6.80 -13.62 -0.44
CA ILE A 158 7.37 -12.51 0.36
C ILE A 158 8.54 -11.82 -0.36
N ASP A 159 9.09 -12.41 -1.42
CA ASP A 159 10.14 -11.77 -2.20
C ASP A 159 9.51 -10.77 -3.16
N VAL A 160 9.86 -9.49 -3.01
CA VAL A 160 9.42 -8.40 -3.88
C VAL A 160 9.73 -8.66 -5.36
N LYS A 161 10.75 -9.46 -5.68
CA LYS A 161 11.07 -9.86 -7.06
C LYS A 161 9.94 -10.69 -7.70
N MET A 162 9.14 -11.39 -6.92
CA MET A 162 8.00 -12.17 -7.40
C MET A 162 6.99 -11.30 -8.18
N LEU A 163 6.86 -10.01 -7.82
CA LEU A 163 6.02 -9.05 -8.53
C LEU A 163 6.47 -8.80 -9.99
N ALA A 164 7.70 -9.16 -10.38
CA ALA A 164 8.13 -9.05 -11.78
C ALA A 164 7.24 -9.88 -12.72
N GLY A 165 6.59 -10.94 -12.21
CA GLY A 165 5.62 -11.70 -12.96
C GLY A 165 4.33 -10.92 -13.31
N LEU A 166 4.11 -9.73 -12.74
CA LEU A 166 2.95 -8.90 -13.10
C LEU A 166 3.01 -8.41 -14.55
N ASP A 167 4.22 -8.16 -15.07
CA ASP A 167 4.49 -7.79 -16.47
C ASP A 167 4.40 -9.00 -17.42
N HIS A 168 4.52 -10.22 -16.89
CA HIS A 168 4.55 -11.47 -17.65
C HIS A 168 3.65 -12.53 -16.98
N PRO A 169 2.32 -12.46 -17.10
CA PRO A 169 1.41 -13.24 -16.25
C PRO A 169 1.41 -14.76 -16.47
N ASN A 170 2.08 -15.27 -17.51
CA ASN A 170 2.03 -16.68 -17.90
C ASN A 170 3.24 -17.47 -17.41
N GLY A 171 3.03 -18.76 -17.15
CA GLY A 171 4.12 -19.71 -16.86
C GLY A 171 4.62 -19.73 -15.42
N HIS A 172 3.97 -19.00 -14.52
CA HIS A 172 4.31 -19.00 -13.08
C HIS A 172 3.74 -20.21 -12.35
N GLN A 173 4.44 -20.64 -11.31
CA GLN A 173 3.89 -21.59 -10.36
C GLN A 173 2.62 -21.01 -9.72
N THR A 174 1.60 -21.85 -9.60
CA THR A 174 0.35 -21.50 -8.91
C THR A 174 0.32 -22.10 -7.52
N VAL A 175 -0.32 -21.40 -6.60
CA VAL A 175 -0.53 -21.81 -5.21
C VAL A 175 -2.03 -22.06 -5.03
N GLN A 176 -2.37 -23.18 -4.39
CA GLN A 176 -3.75 -23.44 -4.00
C GLN A 176 -4.09 -22.61 -2.76
N VAL A 177 -5.18 -21.86 -2.83
CA VAL A 177 -5.64 -21.00 -1.74
C VAL A 177 -7.14 -21.18 -1.47
N ARG A 178 -7.59 -20.79 -0.27
CA ARG A 178 -9.00 -20.81 0.12
C ARG A 178 -9.32 -19.82 1.22
N GLY A 179 -10.56 -19.35 1.30
CA GLY A 179 -11.06 -18.72 2.53
C GLY A 179 -11.25 -19.74 3.66
N GLN A 180 -11.63 -19.26 4.85
CA GLN A 180 -12.00 -20.11 6.01
C GLN A 180 -13.07 -21.13 5.60
N GLN A 181 -14.09 -20.62 4.93
CA GLN A 181 -15.18 -21.35 4.29
C GLN A 181 -15.25 -20.88 2.84
N GLY A 182 -15.64 -21.75 1.91
CA GLY A 182 -15.84 -21.37 0.51
C GLY A 182 -14.89 -22.05 -0.47
N PRO A 183 -14.84 -21.53 -1.72
CA PRO A 183 -14.15 -22.19 -2.82
C PRO A 183 -12.63 -22.18 -2.64
N GLN A 184 -11.99 -23.17 -3.24
CA GLN A 184 -10.55 -23.17 -3.44
C GLN A 184 -10.25 -22.61 -4.82
N SER A 185 -9.14 -21.89 -4.96
CA SER A 185 -8.66 -21.38 -6.24
C SER A 185 -7.16 -21.60 -6.38
N MET A 186 -6.67 -21.65 -7.62
CA MET A 186 -5.25 -21.68 -7.94
C MET A 186 -4.83 -20.29 -8.40
N ILE A 187 -3.93 -19.64 -7.67
CA ILE A 187 -3.46 -18.28 -7.99
C ILE A 187 -1.98 -18.31 -8.35
N PRO A 188 -1.55 -17.70 -9.48
CA PRO A 188 -0.14 -17.51 -9.78
C PRO A 188 0.58 -16.76 -8.66
N LYS A 189 1.79 -17.20 -8.26
CA LYS A 189 2.55 -16.55 -7.19
C LYS A 189 2.70 -15.02 -7.32
N PRO A 190 2.97 -14.43 -8.52
CA PRO A 190 3.03 -12.98 -8.68
C PRO A 190 1.73 -12.26 -8.33
N ASP A 191 0.60 -12.80 -8.76
CA ASP A 191 -0.72 -12.22 -8.45
C ASP A 191 -1.05 -12.42 -6.97
N LEU A 192 -0.69 -13.55 -6.36
CA LEU A 192 -0.86 -13.78 -4.92
C LEU A 192 0.00 -12.80 -4.10
N THR A 193 1.24 -12.55 -4.49
CA THR A 193 2.10 -11.52 -3.88
C THR A 193 1.50 -10.13 -4.03
N ALA A 194 0.89 -9.82 -5.18
CA ALA A 194 0.21 -8.55 -5.38
C ALA A 194 -1.03 -8.40 -4.49
N LEU A 195 -1.86 -9.45 -4.36
CA LEU A 195 -3.07 -9.47 -3.54
C LEU A 195 -2.82 -9.47 -2.03
N THR A 196 -1.69 -10.03 -1.57
CA THR A 196 -1.42 -10.19 -0.13
C THR A 196 -1.12 -8.84 0.53
N ALA A 197 -1.98 -8.37 1.43
CA ALA A 197 -1.69 -7.22 2.28
C ALA A 197 -0.73 -7.61 3.41
N GLU A 198 -1.01 -8.74 4.08
CA GLU A 198 -0.24 -9.22 5.24
C GLU A 198 -0.01 -10.73 5.16
N LEU A 199 1.18 -11.14 5.60
CA LEU A 199 1.48 -12.52 5.95
C LEU A 199 1.44 -12.65 7.48
N VAL A 200 0.55 -13.48 8.00
CA VAL A 200 0.45 -13.72 9.44
C VAL A 200 1.46 -14.79 9.84
N VAL A 201 2.43 -14.41 10.67
CA VAL A 201 3.43 -15.34 11.22
C VAL A 201 3.15 -15.53 12.71
N PRO A 202 2.48 -16.63 13.11
CA PRO A 202 2.20 -16.86 14.52
C PRO A 202 3.50 -17.11 15.28
N MET A 203 3.66 -16.45 16.43
CA MET A 203 4.78 -16.70 17.33
C MET A 203 4.70 -18.13 17.88
N HIS A 204 5.76 -18.92 17.66
CA HIS A 204 5.86 -20.28 18.20
C HIS A 204 6.00 -20.26 19.73
N GLU A 205 6.76 -19.32 20.27
CA GLU A 205 6.93 -19.08 21.70
C GLU A 205 6.54 -17.63 22.00
N CYS A 206 5.91 -17.39 23.15
CA CYS A 206 5.59 -16.05 23.63
C CYS A 206 6.61 -15.68 24.72
N PRO A 207 7.76 -15.06 24.36
CA PRO A 207 8.86 -14.85 25.31
C PRO A 207 8.54 -13.78 26.38
N TRP A 208 7.55 -12.91 26.13
CA TRP A 208 7.19 -11.80 27.01
C TRP A 208 5.68 -11.63 27.05
N PRO A 209 5.06 -11.33 28.22
CA PRO A 209 3.61 -11.15 28.36
C PRO A 209 3.01 -10.06 27.46
N LEU A 210 3.80 -9.06 27.04
CA LEU A 210 3.36 -8.02 26.10
C LEU A 210 2.80 -8.63 24.80
N PHE A 211 3.43 -9.69 24.30
CA PHE A 211 3.05 -10.35 23.05
C PHE A 211 1.75 -11.18 23.18
N GLU A 212 1.13 -11.25 24.36
CA GLU A 212 -0.22 -11.83 24.51
C GLU A 212 -1.31 -10.88 24.01
N HIS A 213 -1.01 -9.58 23.93
CA HIS A 213 -1.96 -8.52 23.61
C HIS A 213 -1.42 -7.52 22.58
N THR A 214 -0.32 -7.85 21.90
CA THR A 214 0.34 -6.94 20.96
C THR A 214 0.83 -7.73 19.76
N ASP A 215 0.34 -7.33 18.59
CA ASP A 215 0.86 -7.76 17.30
C ASP A 215 1.99 -6.84 16.85
N LEU A 216 2.95 -7.39 16.11
CA LEU A 216 4.03 -6.61 15.49
C LEU A 216 3.83 -6.62 13.98
N LEU A 217 3.61 -5.43 13.43
CA LEU A 217 3.50 -5.20 12.00
C LEU A 217 4.82 -4.63 11.47
N ASP A 218 5.37 -5.28 10.44
CA ASP A 218 6.55 -4.79 9.73
C ASP A 218 6.15 -4.24 8.36
N PHE A 219 6.59 -3.02 8.06
CA PHE A 219 6.31 -2.38 6.79
C PHE A 219 7.49 -2.57 5.84
N PRO A 220 7.22 -2.90 4.56
CA PRO A 220 8.25 -2.78 3.54
C PRO A 220 8.75 -1.33 3.50
N GLY A 221 10.07 -1.14 3.51
CA GLY A 221 10.65 0.21 3.50
C GLY A 221 10.13 1.02 2.31
N ALA A 222 9.89 2.32 2.53
CA ALA A 222 9.44 3.22 1.49
C ALA A 222 10.45 3.31 0.32
N ARG A 223 9.99 3.79 -0.83
CA ARG A 223 10.74 3.80 -2.08
C ARG A 223 10.67 5.19 -2.72
N SER A 224 11.78 5.60 -3.34
CA SER A 224 11.82 6.83 -4.11
C SER A 224 10.81 6.78 -5.26
N ARG A 225 10.14 7.90 -5.48
CA ARG A 225 9.14 8.08 -6.52
C ARG A 225 9.78 8.58 -7.81
N PHE A 226 9.14 8.27 -8.93
CA PHE A 226 9.45 8.89 -10.21
C PHE A 226 8.37 9.92 -10.55
N LYS A 227 8.69 10.90 -11.38
CA LYS A 227 7.69 11.80 -11.97
C LYS A 227 7.90 11.79 -13.47
N GLU A 228 7.25 10.85 -14.13
CA GLU A 228 7.32 10.68 -15.58
C GLU A 228 5.95 10.35 -16.16
N PRO A 229 5.70 10.61 -17.46
CA PRO A 229 4.45 10.22 -18.11
C PRO A 229 4.19 8.72 -17.94
N ILE A 230 2.98 8.35 -17.49
CA ILE A 230 2.64 6.95 -17.20
C ILE A 230 2.77 6.08 -18.46
N ALA A 231 2.25 6.57 -19.60
CA ALA A 231 2.33 5.88 -20.88
C ALA A 231 3.80 5.56 -21.25
N ARG A 232 4.71 6.54 -21.09
CA ARG A 232 6.13 6.35 -21.38
C ARG A 232 6.75 5.29 -20.48
N ARG A 233 6.43 5.30 -19.19
CA ARG A 233 6.95 4.29 -18.24
C ARG A 233 6.47 2.89 -18.61
N LEU A 234 5.18 2.75 -18.95
CA LEU A 234 4.60 1.47 -19.36
C LEU A 234 5.21 0.92 -20.66
N GLU A 235 5.69 1.79 -21.56
CA GLU A 235 6.33 1.41 -22.83
C GLU A 235 7.84 1.13 -22.71
N GLU A 236 8.58 1.97 -21.98
CA GLU A 236 10.05 1.97 -21.96
C GLU A 236 10.64 1.27 -20.72
N GLY A 237 9.82 0.97 -19.69
CA GLY A 237 10.28 0.35 -18.46
C GLY A 237 10.67 -1.12 -18.64
N ASP A 238 11.64 -1.57 -17.84
CA ASP A 238 12.06 -2.99 -17.82
C ASP A 238 10.99 -3.91 -17.23
N SER A 239 10.40 -3.50 -16.09
CA SER A 239 9.29 -4.20 -15.41
C SER A 239 8.32 -3.15 -14.85
N PRO A 240 7.61 -2.41 -15.73
CA PRO A 240 6.91 -1.21 -15.35
C PRO A 240 5.73 -1.48 -14.39
N LEU A 241 4.93 -2.53 -14.62
CA LEU A 241 3.81 -2.86 -13.74
C LEU A 241 4.28 -3.27 -12.36
N LYS A 242 5.32 -4.10 -12.27
CA LYS A 242 5.95 -4.46 -11.00
C LYS A 242 6.36 -3.20 -10.22
N ASP A 243 7.15 -2.34 -10.84
CA ASP A 243 7.73 -1.17 -10.18
C ASP A 243 6.64 -0.18 -9.72
N MET A 244 5.67 0.08 -10.59
CA MET A 244 4.55 0.99 -10.34
C MET A 244 3.60 0.45 -9.27
N PHE A 245 3.21 -0.81 -9.36
CA PHE A 245 2.32 -1.44 -8.39
C PHE A 245 2.99 -1.58 -7.02
N LEU A 246 4.27 -1.98 -6.99
CA LEU A 246 5.04 -2.07 -5.74
C LEU A 246 5.08 -0.73 -5.01
N ARG A 247 5.41 0.37 -5.70
CA ARG A 247 5.46 1.71 -5.07
C ARG A 247 4.09 2.16 -4.58
N GLY A 248 3.06 2.00 -5.40
CA GLY A 248 1.67 2.30 -5.01
C GLY A 248 1.25 1.51 -3.78
N LYS A 249 1.52 0.20 -3.77
CA LYS A 249 1.16 -0.71 -2.68
C LYS A 249 1.86 -0.37 -1.38
N VAL A 250 3.17 -0.12 -1.41
CA VAL A 250 3.94 0.21 -0.20
C VAL A 250 3.42 1.48 0.46
N ALA A 251 3.14 2.53 -0.32
CA ALA A 251 2.60 3.77 0.24
C ALA A 251 1.16 3.62 0.70
N TYR A 252 0.31 3.01 -0.13
CA TYR A 252 -1.09 2.81 0.20
C TYR A 252 -1.27 1.98 1.47
N LEU A 253 -0.50 0.90 1.65
CA LEU A 253 -0.57 0.10 2.86
C LEU A 253 -0.34 0.97 4.08
N PHE A 254 0.67 1.84 4.08
CA PHE A 254 0.89 2.74 5.20
C PHE A 254 -0.31 3.68 5.45
N ASP A 255 -0.82 4.34 4.41
CA ASP A 255 -1.98 5.22 4.50
C ASP A 255 -3.20 4.48 5.08
N ARG A 256 -3.40 3.21 4.68
CA ARG A 256 -4.48 2.36 5.17
C ARG A 256 -4.40 2.12 6.68
N TYR A 257 -3.24 1.72 7.23
CA TYR A 257 -3.15 1.45 8.67
C TYR A 257 -3.21 2.73 9.52
N VAL A 258 -2.82 3.88 8.96
CA VAL A 258 -3.04 5.18 9.61
C VAL A 258 -4.53 5.48 9.67
N ALA A 259 -5.24 5.38 8.53
CA ALA A 259 -6.67 5.68 8.43
C ALA A 259 -7.55 4.72 9.26
N GLU A 260 -7.21 3.43 9.29
CA GLU A 260 -7.92 2.41 10.07
C GLU A 260 -7.58 2.47 11.58
N GLN A 261 -6.66 3.35 11.99
CA GLN A 261 -6.15 3.47 13.37
C GLN A 261 -5.57 2.17 13.93
N GLU A 262 -5.11 1.28 13.07
CA GLU A 262 -4.49 0.00 13.46
C GLU A 262 -3.06 0.19 14.00
N LEU A 263 -2.44 1.37 13.81
CA LEU A 263 -1.14 1.73 14.37
C LEU A 263 -1.25 2.39 15.75
N THR A 264 -1.26 1.59 16.81
CA THR A 264 -1.31 2.06 18.21
C THR A 264 0.04 2.51 18.76
N SER A 265 1.15 2.13 18.12
CA SER A 265 2.51 2.55 18.46
C SER A 265 3.43 2.37 17.26
N MET A 266 4.43 3.23 17.12
CA MET A 266 5.36 3.20 15.99
C MET A 266 6.81 3.10 16.44
N LEU A 267 7.54 2.12 15.91
CA LEU A 267 8.98 1.97 16.09
C LEU A 267 9.69 2.48 14.83
N LEU A 268 10.12 3.75 14.85
CA LEU A 268 10.81 4.37 13.73
C LEU A 268 12.31 4.02 13.76
N CYS A 269 12.68 2.97 13.02
CA CYS A 269 14.05 2.45 12.98
C CYS A 269 14.89 3.12 11.88
N ILE A 270 15.84 3.98 12.28
CA ILE A 270 16.72 4.70 11.35
C ILE A 270 18.14 4.11 11.37
N PRO A 271 18.69 3.66 10.22
CA PRO A 271 20.05 3.12 10.12
C PRO A 271 21.13 4.22 10.17
N ASP A 272 22.40 3.82 10.07
CA ASP A 272 23.59 4.68 10.07
C ASP A 272 23.83 5.45 8.75
N SER A 273 22.77 5.83 8.04
CA SER A 273 22.85 6.49 6.74
C SER A 273 21.90 7.68 6.65
N ASN A 274 22.09 8.51 5.61
CA ASN A 274 21.09 9.49 5.22
C ASN A 274 19.76 8.78 4.94
N LEU A 275 18.65 9.46 5.21
CA LEU A 275 17.33 8.96 4.81
C LEU A 275 17.24 8.96 3.28
N GLU A 276 17.17 7.78 2.69
CA GLU A 276 17.02 7.60 1.24
C GLU A 276 15.60 7.90 0.76
N VAL A 277 14.63 7.95 1.69
CA VAL A 277 13.21 8.18 1.41
C VAL A 277 12.83 9.58 1.85
N THR A 278 12.49 10.43 0.87
CA THR A 278 12.08 11.82 1.08
C THR A 278 10.72 11.99 1.74
N ASP A 279 9.82 11.01 1.55
CA ASP A 279 8.41 11.14 1.94
C ASP A 279 8.15 10.58 3.36
N LEU A 280 9.10 9.81 3.91
CA LEU A 280 9.00 9.23 5.25
C LEU A 280 8.76 10.28 6.35
N PRO A 281 9.46 11.43 6.34
CA PRO A 281 9.22 12.47 7.32
C PRO A 281 7.75 12.94 7.36
N ASP A 282 7.17 13.30 6.21
CA ASP A 282 5.79 13.82 6.14
C ASP A 282 4.77 12.78 6.61
N LEU A 283 4.99 11.53 6.22
CA LEU A 283 4.18 10.38 6.59
C LEU A 283 4.16 10.14 8.11
N VAL A 284 5.30 10.26 8.78
CA VAL A 284 5.36 10.17 10.26
C VAL A 284 4.67 11.37 10.91
N GLN A 285 4.83 12.58 10.35
CA GLN A 285 4.19 13.79 10.86
C GLN A 285 2.66 13.74 10.74
N GLU A 286 2.14 13.19 9.65
CA GLU A 286 0.70 12.99 9.44
C GLU A 286 0.13 12.03 10.50
N TRP A 287 0.74 10.86 10.68
CA TRP A 287 0.33 9.92 11.72
C TRP A 287 0.33 10.55 13.12
N ILE A 288 1.38 11.30 13.49
CA ILE A 288 1.44 12.02 14.79
C ILE A 288 0.29 13.02 14.90
N THR A 289 0.02 13.76 13.82
CA THR A 289 -1.02 14.79 13.80
C THR A 289 -2.40 14.19 14.03
N GLU A 290 -2.68 13.05 13.41
CA GLU A 290 -3.97 12.35 13.52
C GLU A 290 -4.14 11.62 14.88
N THR A 291 -3.05 11.14 15.48
CA THR A 291 -3.12 10.33 16.71
C THR A 291 -2.87 11.11 18.00
N HIS A 292 -1.96 12.09 18.01
CA HIS A 292 -1.55 12.85 19.21
C HIS A 292 -1.90 14.34 19.13
N GLY A 293 -2.12 14.86 17.93
CA GLY A 293 -2.43 16.26 17.69
C GLY A 293 -1.34 17.02 16.93
N ALA A 294 -1.78 18.11 16.30
CA ALA A 294 -0.98 18.93 15.39
C ALA A 294 0.05 19.78 16.13
N THR A 295 -0.21 20.16 17.40
CA THR A 295 0.66 21.07 18.16
C THR A 295 1.37 20.39 19.33
N PRO A 296 2.52 20.92 19.80
CA PRO A 296 3.19 20.41 21.00
C PRO A 296 2.27 20.34 22.23
N GLU A 297 1.38 21.31 22.40
CA GLU A 297 0.44 21.37 23.53
C GLU A 297 -0.62 20.27 23.48
N GLU A 298 -1.05 19.87 22.27
CA GLU A 298 -1.96 18.74 22.09
C GLU A 298 -1.24 17.43 22.40
N ARG A 299 -0.04 17.25 21.82
CA ARG A 299 0.78 16.05 22.02
C ARG A 299 1.15 15.81 23.47
N GLY A 300 1.42 16.88 24.23
CA GLY A 300 1.75 16.79 25.65
C GLY A 300 0.63 16.26 26.56
N LYS A 301 -0.59 16.04 26.02
CA LYS A 301 -1.73 15.46 26.75
C LYS A 301 -1.86 13.96 26.59
N SER A 302 -1.10 13.36 25.68
CA SER A 302 -1.16 11.94 25.33
C SER A 302 0.12 11.22 25.74
N ASP A 303 0.02 9.90 25.92
CA ASP A 303 1.20 9.06 26.12
C ASP A 303 2.06 9.03 24.85
N CYS A 304 3.39 8.98 25.02
CA CYS A 304 4.32 8.89 23.89
C CYS A 304 4.31 7.47 23.32
N ILE A 305 3.75 7.31 22.12
CA ILE A 305 3.69 6.02 21.39
C ILE A 305 4.60 6.00 20.14
N LEU A 306 5.46 7.02 19.97
CA LEU A 306 6.51 7.05 18.95
C LEU A 306 7.88 6.73 19.57
N PHE A 307 8.50 5.66 19.11
CA PHE A 307 9.84 5.23 19.54
C PHE A 307 10.84 5.43 18.40
N PHE A 308 11.70 6.43 18.51
CA PHE A 308 12.77 6.67 17.55
C PHE A 308 14.00 5.81 17.87
N ILE A 309 14.38 4.92 16.96
CA ILE A 309 15.41 3.90 17.20
C ILE A 309 16.57 4.09 16.21
N LEU A 310 17.73 4.47 16.73
CA LEU A 310 18.98 4.56 15.98
C LEU A 310 19.66 3.19 15.89
N THR A 311 19.42 2.46 14.79
CA THR A 311 19.96 1.09 14.57
C THR A 311 21.40 1.11 14.06
N LYS A 312 22.10 -0.03 14.04
CA LYS A 312 23.50 -0.14 13.54
C LYS A 312 24.49 0.81 14.27
N PHE A 313 24.29 1.00 15.58
CA PHE A 313 25.14 1.89 16.38
C PHE A 313 26.60 1.43 16.47
N ASP A 314 26.84 0.12 16.34
CA ASP A 314 28.16 -0.49 16.26
C ASP A 314 29.06 0.16 15.20
N LYS A 315 28.51 0.61 14.07
CA LYS A 315 29.27 1.28 13.02
C LYS A 315 29.77 2.67 13.40
N HIS A 316 29.19 3.32 14.41
CA HIS A 316 29.69 4.60 14.93
C HIS A 316 30.85 4.42 15.92
N LEU A 317 31.06 3.19 16.40
CA LEU A 317 32.17 2.83 17.29
C LEU A 317 33.48 2.56 16.52
N GLY A 318 33.39 2.31 15.21
CA GLY A 318 34.57 2.09 14.37
C GLY A 318 35.26 3.41 14.01
N ASP A 319 36.59 3.45 14.15
CA ASP A 319 37.39 4.58 13.64
C ASP A 319 37.47 4.48 12.11
N SER A 320 36.84 5.43 11.42
CA SER A 320 37.01 5.57 9.97
C SER A 320 38.45 6.00 9.69
N ALA A 321 39.22 5.17 9.00
CA ALA A 321 40.59 5.49 8.61
C ALA A 321 40.61 6.80 7.79
N GLY A 322 40.95 7.91 8.45
CA GLY A 322 41.02 9.25 7.84
C GLY A 322 40.09 10.31 8.45
N SER A 323 39.18 9.98 9.37
CA SER A 323 38.42 10.98 10.13
C SER A 323 39.10 11.24 11.48
N SER A 324 39.44 12.50 11.76
CA SER A 324 39.93 12.95 13.07
C SER A 324 38.78 13.32 14.02
N ASP A 325 37.53 12.97 13.67
CA ASP A 325 36.36 13.35 14.44
C ASP A 325 36.27 12.50 15.71
N ASP A 326 36.18 13.17 16.86
CA ASP A 326 35.90 12.50 18.12
C ASP A 326 34.49 11.87 18.12
N GLU A 327 34.27 10.94 19.05
CA GLU A 327 32.99 10.22 19.19
C GLU A 327 31.79 11.17 19.31
N LYS A 328 31.99 12.32 19.98
CA LYS A 328 30.95 13.34 20.17
C LYS A 328 30.54 13.96 18.85
N THR A 329 31.51 14.37 18.03
CA THR A 329 31.25 14.97 16.72
C THR A 329 30.57 13.97 15.78
N ARG A 330 30.98 12.69 15.82
CA ARG A 330 30.31 11.62 15.03
C ARG A 330 28.87 11.41 15.46
N PHE A 331 28.60 11.37 16.76
CA PHE A 331 27.24 11.23 17.28
C PHE A 331 26.38 12.46 16.99
N GLN A 332 26.93 13.67 17.12
CA GLN A 332 26.20 14.90 16.78
C GLN A 332 25.79 14.91 15.29
N ARG A 333 26.71 14.61 14.38
CA ARG A 333 26.38 14.50 12.94
C ARG A 333 25.33 13.44 12.67
N ARG A 334 25.34 12.34 13.41
CA ARG A 334 24.30 11.31 13.33
C ARG A 334 22.93 11.86 13.72
N MET A 335 22.85 12.57 14.85
CA MET A 335 21.60 13.19 15.30
C MET A 335 21.10 14.24 14.28
N GLU A 336 22.01 15.04 13.74
CA GLU A 336 21.70 16.01 12.69
C GLU A 336 21.13 15.32 11.45
N ALA A 337 21.84 14.35 10.88
CA ALA A 337 21.44 13.71 9.63
C ALA A 337 20.20 12.80 9.76
N SER A 338 20.04 12.10 10.89
CA SER A 338 18.97 11.09 11.07
C SER A 338 17.70 11.66 11.70
N LEU A 339 17.77 12.70 12.52
CA LEU A 339 16.64 13.22 13.28
C LEU A 339 16.35 14.70 12.97
N ILE A 340 17.33 15.58 13.15
CA ILE A 340 17.09 17.02 13.12
C ILE A 340 16.86 17.54 11.70
N ASP A 341 17.68 17.14 10.74
CA ASP A 341 17.54 17.58 9.35
C ASP A 341 16.24 17.11 8.71
N PRO A 342 15.82 15.83 8.87
CA PRO A 342 14.60 15.36 8.22
C PRO A 342 13.32 15.74 8.96
N PHE A 343 13.30 15.69 10.29
CA PHE A 343 12.08 15.86 11.09
C PHE A 343 12.06 17.18 11.87
N GLY A 344 13.24 17.67 12.27
CA GLY A 344 13.37 18.89 13.08
C GLY A 344 13.02 20.20 12.36
N LYS A 345 13.02 20.22 11.01
CA LYS A 345 12.74 21.43 10.22
C LYS A 345 11.26 21.61 9.86
N MET A 346 10.40 20.67 10.27
CA MET A 346 8.98 20.72 9.97
C MET A 346 8.23 21.75 10.81
N THR A 347 7.11 22.24 10.26
CA THR A 347 6.16 23.04 11.04
C THR A 347 5.57 22.15 12.13
N ASN A 348 5.55 22.62 13.38
CA ASN A 348 5.16 21.84 14.56
C ASN A 348 5.91 20.51 14.74
N SER A 349 7.17 20.50 14.27
CA SER A 349 8.17 19.45 14.50
C SER A 349 8.07 18.81 15.90
N TRP A 350 8.11 17.49 15.93
CA TRP A 350 8.06 16.68 17.16
C TRP A 350 9.42 16.40 17.81
N PRO A 351 10.57 16.47 17.12
CA PRO A 351 11.87 16.34 17.78
C PRO A 351 12.34 17.56 18.60
N ASN A 352 11.67 18.72 18.50
CA ASN A 352 12.16 20.00 19.06
C ASN A 352 11.42 20.48 20.31
#